data_AF-A0A401HY07-F1
#
_entry.id   AF-A0A401HY07-F1
#
_cell.length_a   1.000
_cell.length_b   1.000
_cell.length_c   1.000
_cell.angle_alpha   90.00
_cell.angle_beta   90.00
_cell.angle_gamma   90.00
#
_symmetry.space_group_name_H-M   'P 1'
#
loop_
_entity.id
_entity.type
_entity.pdbx_description
1 polymer ?
#
loop_
_entity_poly.entity_id
_entity_poly.type
_entity_poly.pdbx_seq_one_letter_code
_entity_poly.pdbx_strand_id
1 'polypeptide(L)'
;MAALLAAAGLIGRLAWLQWLPAMTSGASVDHWHSASIQQREQQVVLSSGRGHFTDRHGVPITGEMIQALAAFPVRYGAWGEPDELDRLAAALDVRSEELKQWLAGLREASFWQAPGEREPLALTAR
;
A
#
# COMPACT_ATOMS: atom_id res chain seq x y z
N MET A 1 3.89 42.23 25.04
CA MET A 1 3.22 41.57 26.19
C MET A 1 2.33 40.41 25.75
N ALA A 2 1.32 40.63 24.89
CA ALA A 2 0.39 39.58 24.46
C ALA A 2 1.05 38.36 23.79
N ALA A 3 2.05 38.57 22.93
CA ALA A 3 2.78 37.48 22.27
C ALA A 3 3.56 36.60 23.26
N LEU A 4 4.11 37.19 24.33
CA LEU A 4 4.81 36.44 25.39
C LEU A 4 3.84 35.61 26.22
N LEU A 5 2.64 36.13 26.48
CA LEU A 5 1.58 35.39 27.17
C LEU A 5 1.05 34.23 26.32
N ALA A 6 0.88 34.44 25.01
CA ALA A 6 0.50 33.38 24.08
C ALA A 6 1.58 32.29 23.99
N ALA A 7 2.85 32.68 23.89
CA ALA A 7 3.98 31.75 23.89
C ALA A 7 4.07 30.96 25.20
N ALA A 8 3.92 31.62 26.35
CA ALA A 8 3.91 30.96 27.66
C ALA A 8 2.74 29.97 27.80
N GLY A 9 1.56 30.31 27.29
CA GLY A 9 0.41 29.40 27.26
C GLY A 9 0.65 28.16 26.38
N LEU A 10 1.28 28.34 25.22
CA LEU A 10 1.68 27.23 24.33
C LEU A 10 2.75 26.35 24.97
N ILE A 11 3.77 26.94 25.59
CA ILE A 11 4.83 26.21 26.31
C ILE A 11 4.23 25.42 27.47
N GLY A 12 3.32 26.01 28.25
CA GLY A 12 2.61 25.32 29.33
C GLY A 12 1.76 24.16 28.81
N ARG A 13 1.08 24.33 27.67
CA ARG A 13 0.32 23.24 27.02
C ARG A 13 1.22 22.12 26.53
N LEU A 14 2.38 22.44 25.97
CA LEU A 14 3.38 21.45 25.54
C LEU A 14 3.97 20.70 26.73
N ALA A 15 4.33 21.41 27.80
CA ALA A 15 4.80 20.81 29.05
C ALA A 15 3.73 19.88 29.65
N TRP A 16 2.46 20.29 29.63
CA TRP A 16 1.34 19.45 30.05
C TRP A 16 1.20 18.17 29.21
N LEU A 17 1.30 18.28 27.87
CA LEU A 17 1.25 17.12 26.97
C LEU A 17 2.44 16.16 27.15
N GLN A 18 3.61 16.67 27.51
CA GLN A 18 4.83 15.87 27.72
C GLN A 18 4.89 15.23 29.11
N TRP A 19 4.27 15.85 30.12
CA TRP A 19 4.26 15.36 31.50
C TRP A 19 3.16 14.35 31.80
N LEU A 20 2.05 14.33 31.06
CA LEU A 20 1.23 13.12 31.02
C LEU A 20 2.04 12.08 30.23
N PRO A 21 2.37 10.91 30.81
CA PRO A 21 2.79 9.80 29.98
C PRO A 21 1.63 9.61 29.00
N ALA A 22 1.90 9.75 27.70
CA ALA A 22 1.00 9.19 26.71
C ALA A 22 0.81 7.75 27.17
N MET A 23 -0.35 7.44 27.74
CA MET A 23 -0.77 6.08 28.09
C MET A 23 -1.08 5.37 26.76
N THR A 24 -0.10 5.33 25.89
CA THR A 24 0.05 4.42 24.78
C THR A 24 1.22 3.55 25.21
N SER A 25 0.85 2.46 25.86
CA SER A 25 1.62 1.29 26.26
C SER A 25 3.02 1.18 25.64
N GLY A 26 4.05 1.18 26.49
CA GLY A 26 5.35 0.56 26.16
C GLY A 26 6.45 1.52 25.74
N ALA A 27 7.08 2.17 26.72
CA ALA A 27 8.39 2.81 26.53
C ALA A 27 9.48 1.74 26.32
N SER A 28 9.63 1.28 25.08
CA SER A 28 10.87 0.71 24.55
C SER A 28 11.19 1.40 23.22
N VAL A 29 12.46 1.45 22.85
CA VAL A 29 12.99 2.13 21.64
C VAL A 29 12.31 1.63 20.34
N ASP A 30 11.65 0.47 20.37
CA ASP A 30 10.84 -0.07 19.28
C ASP A 30 9.55 0.72 19.00
N HIS A 31 9.07 1.51 19.97
CA HIS A 31 7.76 2.16 19.86
C HIS A 31 7.71 3.22 18.75
N TRP A 32 8.84 3.88 18.47
CA TRP A 32 8.92 4.93 17.43
C TRP A 32 8.90 4.31 16.03
N HIS A 33 9.49 3.12 15.88
CA HIS A 33 9.37 2.32 14.67
C HIS A 33 7.93 1.86 14.46
N SER A 34 7.27 1.34 15.51
CA SER A 34 5.87 0.90 15.41
C SER A 34 4.89 2.05 15.13
N ALA A 35 5.10 3.22 15.73
CA ALA A 35 4.31 4.42 15.47
C ALA A 35 4.54 4.96 14.05
N SER A 36 5.77 4.86 13.54
CA SER A 36 6.11 5.21 12.15
C SER A 36 5.51 4.22 11.14
N ILE A 37 5.38 2.95 11.50
CA ILE A 37 4.69 1.92 10.69
C ILE A 37 3.20 2.24 10.63
N GLN A 38 2.57 2.55 11.76
CA GLN A 38 1.15 2.91 11.81
C GLN A 38 0.82 4.18 11.01
N GLN A 39 1.74 5.16 10.97
CA GLN A 39 1.60 6.35 10.11
C GLN A 39 1.84 6.08 8.62
N ARG A 40 2.47 4.94 8.26
CA ARG A 40 2.71 4.50 6.87
C ARG A 40 1.71 3.45 6.39
N GLU A 41 0.67 3.17 7.15
CA GLU A 41 -0.46 2.39 6.67
C GLU A 41 -1.16 3.19 5.56
N GLN A 42 -0.73 2.96 4.31
CA GLN A 42 -1.51 3.35 3.15
C GLN A 42 -2.80 2.53 3.21
N GLN A 43 -3.91 3.20 3.51
CA GLN A 43 -5.23 2.59 3.46
C GLN A 43 -5.47 2.08 2.04
N VAL A 44 -5.36 0.76 1.84
CA VAL A 44 -5.79 0.11 0.60
C VAL A 44 -7.31 0.01 0.67
N VAL A 45 -7.98 0.94 0.00
CA VAL A 45 -9.45 0.87 -0.17
C VAL A 45 -9.74 -0.19 -1.23
N LEU A 46 -9.97 -1.43 -0.78
CA LEU A 46 -10.26 -2.58 -1.66
C LEU A 46 -11.57 -2.38 -2.45
N SER A 47 -12.57 -1.75 -1.84
CA SER A 47 -13.78 -1.29 -2.51
C SER A 47 -14.38 -0.14 -1.72
N SER A 48 -14.80 0.90 -2.43
CA SER A 48 -15.51 2.04 -1.80
C SER A 48 -16.92 1.69 -1.32
N GLY A 49 -17.42 0.48 -1.63
CA GLY A 49 -18.81 0.09 -1.37
C GLY A 49 -19.83 0.76 -2.30
N ARG A 50 -19.39 1.60 -3.23
CA ARG A 50 -20.27 2.13 -4.28
C ARG A 50 -20.69 1.01 -5.23
N GLY A 51 -21.99 0.93 -5.51
CA GLY A 51 -22.50 0.04 -6.54
C GLY A 51 -21.86 0.35 -7.90
N HIS A 52 -21.64 -0.69 -8.70
CA HIS A 52 -21.25 -0.53 -10.10
C HIS A 52 -22.52 -0.36 -10.92
N PHE A 53 -22.58 0.71 -11.73
CA PHE A 53 -23.74 0.94 -12.59
C PHE A 53 -23.51 0.27 -13.94
N THR A 54 -24.52 -0.43 -14.43
CA THR A 54 -24.57 -0.96 -15.78
C THR A 54 -25.69 -0.30 -16.56
N ASP A 55 -25.53 -0.19 -17.88
CA ASP A 55 -26.60 0.26 -18.78
C ASP A 55 -27.69 -0.82 -18.95
N ARG A 56 -28.70 -0.54 -19.79
CA ARG A 56 -29.79 -1.49 -20.10
C ARG A 56 -29.34 -2.76 -20.82
N HIS A 57 -28.13 -2.78 -21.36
CA HIS A 57 -27.50 -3.91 -22.04
C HIS A 57 -26.50 -4.65 -21.15
N GLY A 58 -26.32 -4.22 -19.88
CA GLY A 58 -25.38 -4.81 -18.93
C GLY A 58 -23.96 -4.24 -19.01
N VAL A 59 -23.73 -3.18 -19.80
CA VAL A 59 -22.41 -2.58 -20.01
C VAL A 59 -22.05 -1.67 -18.82
N PRO A 60 -20.88 -1.81 -18.19
CA PRO A 60 -20.47 -0.97 -17.07
C PRO A 60 -20.33 0.51 -17.47
N ILE A 61 -20.86 1.42 -16.63
CA ILE A 61 -20.80 2.88 -16.84
C ILE A 61 -19.78 3.54 -15.89
N THR A 62 -19.54 2.95 -14.71
CA THR A 62 -18.66 3.52 -13.67
C THR A 62 -17.24 2.95 -13.64
N GLY A 63 -16.77 2.45 -14.78
CA GLY A 63 -15.50 1.76 -14.91
C GLY A 63 -15.65 0.24 -14.85
N GLU A 64 -14.58 -0.44 -15.25
CA GLU A 64 -14.52 -1.91 -15.35
C GLU A 64 -13.74 -2.50 -14.19
N MET A 65 -14.24 -3.62 -13.65
CA MET A 65 -13.50 -4.42 -12.69
C MET A 65 -12.54 -5.33 -13.46
N ILE A 66 -11.24 -5.11 -13.28
CA ILE A 66 -10.20 -5.99 -13.82
C ILE A 66 -9.60 -6.84 -12.71
N GLN A 67 -9.20 -8.07 -13.05
CA GLN A 67 -8.28 -8.82 -12.20
C GLN A 67 -6.84 -8.49 -12.64
N ALA A 68 -5.95 -8.24 -11.70
CA ALA A 68 -4.56 -7.91 -11.98
C ALA A 68 -3.65 -8.58 -10.95
N LEU A 69 -2.39 -8.82 -11.32
CA LEU A 69 -1.38 -9.34 -10.39
C LEU A 69 -0.93 -8.22 -9.45
N ALA A 70 -1.20 -8.38 -8.15
CA ALA A 70 -0.65 -7.56 -7.08
C ALA A 70 0.45 -8.32 -6.36
N ALA A 71 1.53 -7.62 -5.99
CA ALA A 71 2.69 -8.19 -5.34
C ALA A 71 3.14 -7.30 -4.18
N PHE A 72 3.45 -7.90 -3.03
CA PHE A 72 3.90 -7.21 -1.82
C PHE A 72 5.38 -7.47 -1.54
N PRO A 73 6.18 -6.47 -1.16
CA PRO A 73 7.60 -6.66 -0.90
C PRO A 73 7.80 -7.62 0.28
N VAL A 74 8.17 -8.87 -0.02
CA VAL A 74 8.53 -9.89 0.96
C VAL A 74 10.03 -10.20 0.87
N ARG A 75 10.55 -10.95 1.85
CA ARG A 75 11.95 -11.40 1.81
C ARG A 75 12.21 -12.18 0.53
N TYR A 76 13.38 -11.95 -0.08
CA TYR A 76 13.81 -12.69 -1.26
C TYR A 76 13.72 -14.21 -1.01
N GLY A 77 13.12 -14.94 -1.95
CA GLY A 77 12.83 -16.38 -1.82
C GLY A 77 11.52 -16.73 -1.10
N ALA A 78 10.73 -15.77 -0.63
CA ALA A 78 9.44 -16.04 0.01
C ALA A 78 8.24 -16.02 -0.97
N TRP A 79 8.48 -15.76 -2.25
CA TRP A 79 7.43 -15.62 -3.28
C TRP A 79 6.89 -16.94 -3.83
N GLY A 80 7.58 -18.05 -3.56
CA GLY A 80 7.27 -19.37 -4.10
C GLY A 80 8.53 -20.11 -4.53
N GLU A 81 8.36 -21.38 -4.88
CA GLU A 81 9.43 -22.18 -5.47
C GLU A 81 9.77 -21.67 -6.89
N PRO A 82 11.00 -21.88 -7.39
CA PRO A 82 11.40 -21.43 -8.72
C PRO A 82 10.44 -21.85 -9.84
N ASP A 83 9.95 -23.09 -9.78
CA ASP A 83 9.01 -23.64 -10.76
C ASP A 83 7.64 -22.93 -10.75
N GLU A 84 7.20 -22.43 -9.59
CA GLU A 84 5.94 -21.70 -9.46
C GLU A 84 6.04 -20.32 -10.10
N LEU A 85 7.20 -19.66 -9.93
CA LEU A 85 7.48 -18.37 -10.56
C LEU A 85 7.58 -18.49 -12.08
N ASP A 86 8.14 -19.60 -12.58
CA ASP A 86 8.22 -19.83 -14.02
C ASP A 86 6.83 -20.10 -14.63
N ARG A 87 5.94 -20.80 -13.91
CA ARG A 87 4.53 -20.95 -14.31
C ARG A 87 3.78 -19.63 -14.30
N LEU A 88 4.01 -18.79 -13.28
CA LEU A 88 3.40 -17.47 -13.20
C LEU A 88 3.86 -16.57 -14.37
N ALA A 89 5.15 -16.58 -14.69
CA ALA A 89 5.68 -15.83 -15.82
C ALA A 89 5.06 -16.29 -17.15
N ALA A 90 4.90 -17.61 -17.34
CA ALA A 90 4.22 -18.16 -18.51
C ALA A 90 2.74 -17.75 -18.58
N ALA A 91 2.03 -17.70 -17.45
CA ALA A 91 0.64 -17.26 -17.40
C ALA A 91 0.46 -15.75 -17.70
N LEU A 92 1.51 -14.96 -17.45
CA LEU A 92 1.54 -13.53 -17.76
C LEU A 92 2.12 -13.23 -19.15
N ASP A 93 2.54 -14.25 -19.89
CA ASP A 93 3.24 -14.14 -21.19
C ASP A 93 4.52 -13.28 -21.11
N VAL A 94 5.27 -13.42 -20.01
CA VAL A 94 6.55 -12.70 -19.79
C VAL A 94 7.68 -13.67 -19.49
N ARG A 95 8.93 -13.17 -19.59
CA ARG A 95 10.10 -13.96 -19.23
C ARG A 95 10.23 -14.09 -17.71
N SER A 96 10.54 -15.28 -17.21
CA SER A 96 10.75 -15.51 -15.78
C SER A 96 11.74 -14.56 -15.13
N GLU A 97 12.84 -14.23 -15.82
CA GLU A 97 13.85 -13.29 -15.30
C GLU A 97 13.30 -11.87 -15.11
N GLU A 98 12.37 -11.46 -15.97
CA GLU A 98 11.74 -10.14 -15.89
C GLU A 98 10.81 -10.05 -14.68
N LEU A 99 10.00 -11.10 -14.48
CA LEU A 99 9.16 -11.22 -13.29
C LEU A 99 10.00 -11.26 -12.01
N LYS A 100 11.08 -12.06 -11.98
CA LYS A 100 11.98 -12.18 -10.82
C LYS A 100 12.69 -10.86 -10.51
N GLN A 101 13.16 -10.13 -11.53
CA GLN A 101 13.78 -8.82 -11.35
C GLN A 101 12.81 -7.79 -10.80
N TRP A 102 11.57 -7.77 -11.30
CA TRP A 102 10.54 -6.88 -10.78
C TRP A 102 10.20 -7.21 -9.33
N LEU A 103 9.95 -8.49 -9.00
CA LEU A 103 9.66 -8.93 -7.62
C LEU A 103 10.79 -8.57 -6.65
N ALA A 104 12.05 -8.75 -7.06
CA ALA A 104 13.22 -8.38 -6.26
C ALA A 104 13.40 -6.87 -6.08
N GLY A 105 12.89 -6.07 -7.02
CA GLY A 105 12.93 -4.60 -7.00
C GLY A 105 11.82 -3.94 -6.17
N LEU A 106 10.82 -4.69 -5.72
CA LEU A 106 9.68 -4.14 -4.97
C LEU A 106 10.12 -3.56 -3.62
N ARG A 107 9.79 -2.29 -3.40
CA ARG A 107 9.96 -1.59 -2.10
C ARG A 107 8.64 -1.34 -1.39
N GLU A 108 7.55 -1.34 -2.14
CA GLU A 108 6.17 -1.17 -1.69
C GLU A 108 5.27 -2.11 -2.51
N ALA A 109 4.03 -2.30 -2.05
CA ALA A 109 3.07 -3.12 -2.77
C ALA A 109 2.77 -2.48 -4.14
N SER A 110 2.79 -3.29 -5.20
CA SER A 110 2.59 -2.79 -6.56
C SER A 110 1.83 -3.79 -7.42
N PHE A 111 1.23 -3.28 -8.50
CA PHE A 111 0.60 -4.08 -9.53
C PHE A 111 1.56 -4.34 -10.69
N TRP A 112 1.45 -5.51 -11.30
CA TRP A 112 2.12 -5.78 -12.57
C TRP A 112 1.55 -4.87 -13.66
N GLN A 113 2.43 -4.29 -14.48
CA GLN A 113 2.09 -3.35 -15.54
C GLN A 113 2.73 -3.83 -16.84
N ALA A 114 2.06 -3.58 -17.97
CA ALA A 114 2.69 -3.78 -19.27
C ALA A 114 3.84 -2.78 -19.47
N PRO A 115 4.90 -3.13 -20.22
CA PRO A 115 6.01 -2.22 -20.49
C PRO A 115 5.54 -0.88 -21.08
N GLY A 116 5.78 0.22 -20.36
CA GLY A 116 5.41 1.57 -20.79
C GLY A 116 3.99 2.01 -20.41
N GLU A 117 3.19 1.13 -19.83
CA GLU A 117 1.87 1.48 -19.30
C GLU A 117 1.94 1.88 -17.83
N ARG A 118 0.99 2.70 -17.39
CA ARG A 118 0.84 3.11 -15.98
C ARG A 118 -0.31 2.38 -15.28
N GLU A 119 -1.12 1.67 -16.05
CA GLU A 119 -2.28 0.93 -15.55
C GLU A 119 -1.90 -0.53 -15.28
N PRO A 120 -2.53 -1.18 -14.29
CA PRO A 120 -2.36 -2.61 -14.06
C PRO A 120 -2.72 -3.42 -15.30
N LEU A 121 -1.93 -4.46 -15.60
CA LEU A 121 -2.26 -5.40 -16.66
C LEU A 121 -3.54 -6.16 -16.28
N ALA A 122 -4.56 -6.05 -17.13
CA ALA A 122 -5.82 -6.77 -16.97
C ALA A 122 -5.64 -8.25 -17.37
N LEU A 123 -5.92 -9.15 -16.43
CA LEU A 123 -5.91 -10.61 -16.61
C LEU A 123 -7.31 -11.17 -16.93
N THR A 124 -8.32 -10.30 -17.01
CA THR A 124 -9.68 -10.59 -17.46
C THR A 124 -9.95 -9.92 -18.79
N ALA A 125 -10.84 -10.52 -19.60
CA ALA A 125 -11.33 -9.88 -20.81
C ALA A 125 -11.99 -8.53 -20.45
N ARG A 126 -11.64 -7.48 -21.21
CA ARG A 126 -12.32 -6.18 -21.22
C ARG A 126 -13.54 -6.27 -22.14
#